data_AF-A0A925W128-F1
#
_entry.id   AF-A0A925W128-F1
#
_cell.length_a   1.000
_cell.length_b   1.000
_cell.length_c   1.000
_cell.angle_alpha   90.00
_cell.angle_beta   90.00
_cell.angle_gamma   90.00
#
_symmetry.space_group_name_H-M   'P 1'
#
loop_
_entity.id
_entity.type
_entity.pdbx_description
1 polymer ?
#
loop_
_entity_poly.entity_id
_entity_poly.type
_entity_poly.pdbx_seq_one_letter_code
_entity_poly.pdbx_strand_id
1 'polypeptide(L)'
;MRHLQIPAFAILLLSVSVQPGGAQQTTLFNTNPFAGSTALTTPGRQVVGNEPSLAFNIATDVLAFERSVFNMGTTISFANGLASAIPSTGLNAVVLQSFDNDGDSGTPFGAGNAANLLAAQITSPGAGLFVYFNSGLDLARLVYSTDLSDNTADLKVLARFTNLSGQSGRDAFPSFTSDNFALVTTVPEPSSMLMAALGLTALLGVRLVRGNRARRR
;
A
#
# COMPACT_ATOMS: atom_id res chain seq x y z
N MET A 1 2.27 80.59 -4.41
CA MET A 1 1.54 79.31 -4.55
C MET A 1 2.56 78.20 -4.67
N ARG A 2 2.83 77.46 -3.59
CA ARG A 2 3.84 76.40 -3.54
C ARG A 2 3.16 75.05 -3.74
N HIS A 3 3.54 74.34 -4.79
CA HIS A 3 3.09 72.99 -5.10
C HIS A 3 3.63 72.00 -4.05
N LEU A 4 2.72 71.25 -3.43
CA LEU A 4 3.00 70.18 -2.48
C LEU A 4 3.08 68.86 -3.26
N GLN A 5 4.27 68.28 -3.42
CA GLN A 5 4.47 66.95 -3.98
C GLN A 5 4.32 65.90 -2.87
N ILE A 6 3.38 64.97 -3.06
CA ILE A 6 3.17 63.81 -2.18
C ILE A 6 4.03 62.65 -2.72
N PRO A 7 4.90 62.03 -1.93
CA PRO A 7 5.67 60.87 -2.38
C PRO A 7 4.77 59.61 -2.41
N ALA A 8 4.76 58.95 -3.56
CA ALA A 8 4.09 57.67 -3.74
C ALA A 8 4.87 56.56 -3.02
N PHE A 9 4.28 55.99 -1.97
CA PHE A 9 4.77 54.79 -1.31
C PHE A 9 4.49 53.58 -2.21
N ALA A 10 5.55 52.99 -2.79
CA ALA A 10 5.47 51.73 -3.49
C ALA A 10 5.34 50.58 -2.47
N ILE A 11 4.17 49.94 -2.42
CA ILE A 11 3.94 48.73 -1.63
C ILE A 11 4.55 47.56 -2.41
N LEU A 12 5.69 47.05 -1.92
CA LEU A 12 6.32 45.83 -2.42
C LEU A 12 5.52 44.62 -1.89
N LEU A 13 4.65 44.04 -2.74
CA LEU A 13 4.01 42.76 -2.44
C LEU A 13 5.02 41.62 -2.62
N LEU A 14 5.53 41.09 -1.50
CA LEU A 14 6.27 39.83 -1.48
C LEU A 14 5.27 38.68 -1.64
N SER A 15 5.21 38.09 -2.82
CA SER A 15 4.44 36.86 -3.06
C SER A 15 5.31 35.67 -2.69
N VAL A 16 5.06 35.06 -1.53
CA VAL A 16 5.61 33.74 -1.20
C VAL A 16 4.74 32.72 -1.92
N SER A 17 5.25 32.14 -3.01
CA SER A 17 4.66 30.94 -3.59
C SER A 17 5.01 29.75 -2.70
N VAL A 18 4.05 29.29 -1.91
CA VAL A 18 4.13 27.97 -1.27
C VAL A 18 4.09 26.93 -2.39
N GLN A 19 5.20 26.21 -2.61
CA GLN A 19 5.21 25.04 -3.47
C GLN A 19 4.28 23.98 -2.84
N PRO A 20 3.33 23.39 -3.58
CA PRO A 20 2.54 22.29 -3.06
C PRO A 20 3.46 21.08 -2.89
N GLY A 21 3.85 20.79 -1.64
CA GLY A 21 4.23 19.42 -1.29
C GLY A 21 3.02 18.54 -1.56
N GLY A 22 3.15 17.54 -2.44
CA GLY A 22 2.06 16.61 -2.72
C GLY A 22 1.55 16.00 -1.42
N ALA A 23 0.23 16.00 -1.22
CA ALA A 23 -0.36 15.42 -0.03
C ALA A 23 -0.03 13.91 0.02
N GLN A 24 0.36 13.42 1.19
CA GLN A 24 0.57 11.99 1.47
C GLN A 24 -0.66 11.19 1.04
N GLN A 25 -0.49 10.29 0.07
CA GLN A 25 -1.54 9.38 -0.35
C GLN A 25 -1.40 8.05 0.39
N THR A 26 -2.50 7.58 0.99
CA THR A 26 -2.58 6.22 1.54
C THR A 26 -3.38 5.33 0.59
N THR A 27 -2.77 4.24 0.14
CA THR A 27 -3.45 3.20 -0.65
C THR A 27 -3.75 2.02 0.25
N LEU A 28 -5.04 1.74 0.48
CA LEU A 28 -5.49 0.67 1.36
C LEU A 28 -5.74 -0.64 0.58
N PHE A 29 -5.17 -1.73 1.07
CA PHE A 29 -5.44 -3.10 0.66
C PHE A 29 -6.17 -3.83 1.79
N ASN A 30 -7.45 -4.16 1.59
CA ASN A 30 -8.32 -4.80 2.58
C ASN A 30 -9.23 -5.88 1.97
N THR A 31 -8.87 -6.39 0.81
CA THR A 31 -9.61 -7.45 0.12
C THR A 31 -8.76 -8.70 0.07
N ASN A 32 -9.38 -9.87 0.26
CA ASN A 32 -8.70 -11.16 0.15
C ASN A 32 -7.90 -11.23 -1.16
N PRO A 33 -6.56 -11.37 -1.10
CA PRO A 33 -5.69 -11.31 -2.26
C PRO A 33 -5.96 -12.42 -3.30
N PHE A 34 -6.55 -13.54 -2.87
CA PHE A 34 -6.83 -14.71 -3.69
C PHE A 34 -8.32 -14.90 -3.98
N ALA A 35 -9.17 -13.92 -3.64
CA ALA A 35 -10.59 -13.98 -3.93
C ALA A 35 -10.84 -14.24 -5.43
N GLY A 36 -11.66 -15.25 -5.72
CA GLY A 36 -11.98 -15.64 -7.10
C GLY A 36 -10.87 -16.43 -7.82
N SER A 37 -9.82 -16.86 -7.13
CA SER A 37 -8.76 -17.72 -7.66
C SER A 37 -8.75 -19.09 -6.99
N THR A 38 -8.09 -20.07 -7.61
CA THR A 38 -7.85 -21.41 -7.04
C THR A 38 -6.48 -21.53 -6.38
N ALA A 39 -5.76 -20.40 -6.17
CA ALA A 39 -4.35 -20.37 -5.79
C ALA A 39 -4.03 -21.31 -4.62
N LEU A 40 -4.70 -21.08 -3.49
CA LEU A 40 -4.53 -21.79 -2.22
C LEU A 40 -4.94 -23.28 -2.23
N THR A 41 -5.48 -23.75 -3.35
CA THR A 41 -5.96 -25.14 -3.51
C THR A 41 -5.31 -25.86 -4.69
N THR A 42 -4.56 -25.13 -5.53
CA THR A 42 -3.88 -25.70 -6.69
C THR A 42 -2.47 -26.07 -6.26
N PRO A 43 -2.02 -27.33 -6.44
CA PRO A 43 -0.68 -27.73 -6.06
C PRO A 43 0.41 -26.90 -6.76
N GLY A 44 1.45 -26.56 -5.99
CA GLY A 44 2.58 -25.74 -6.44
C GLY A 44 2.28 -24.24 -6.43
N ARG A 45 3.34 -23.42 -6.50
CA ARG A 45 3.21 -21.96 -6.45
C ARG A 45 2.29 -21.43 -7.54
N GLN A 46 1.27 -20.70 -7.13
CA GLN A 46 0.44 -19.89 -8.03
C GLN A 46 0.85 -18.43 -7.94
N VAL A 47 0.90 -17.76 -9.10
CA VAL A 47 1.13 -16.31 -9.18
C VAL A 47 -0.13 -15.67 -9.75
N VAL A 48 -0.93 -15.08 -8.87
CA VAL A 48 -2.18 -14.43 -9.25
C VAL A 48 -1.92 -12.98 -9.65
N GLY A 49 -2.27 -12.63 -10.88
CA GLY A 49 -2.18 -11.28 -11.44
C GLY A 49 -3.47 -10.47 -11.29
N ASN A 50 -3.78 -9.66 -12.31
CA ASN A 50 -4.87 -8.68 -12.36
C ASN A 50 -4.65 -7.52 -11.38
N GLU A 51 -3.42 -7.02 -11.37
CA GLU A 51 -2.97 -5.96 -10.50
C GLU A 51 -3.34 -4.56 -11.05
N PRO A 52 -3.85 -3.64 -10.21
CA PRO A 52 -4.07 -2.25 -10.58
C PRO A 52 -2.75 -1.53 -10.86
N SER A 53 -2.82 -0.55 -11.75
CA SER A 53 -1.77 0.46 -11.95
C SER A 53 -1.87 1.52 -10.85
N LEU A 54 -0.74 1.81 -10.20
CA LEU A 54 -0.62 2.81 -9.15
C LEU A 54 0.53 3.76 -9.48
N ALA A 55 0.31 5.06 -9.34
CA ALA A 55 1.41 6.02 -9.21
C ALA A 55 1.77 6.10 -7.72
N PHE A 56 3.03 5.84 -7.37
CA PHE A 56 3.49 5.78 -5.99
C PHE A 56 4.68 6.71 -5.77
N ASN A 57 4.54 7.68 -4.88
CA ASN A 57 5.62 8.56 -4.47
C ASN A 57 6.30 8.01 -3.20
N ILE A 58 7.48 7.44 -3.37
CA ILE A 58 8.26 6.84 -2.26
C ILE A 58 8.52 7.83 -1.12
N ALA A 59 8.60 9.14 -1.41
CA ALA A 59 8.89 10.13 -0.38
C ALA A 59 7.69 10.40 0.57
N THR A 60 6.46 10.15 0.13
CA THR A 60 5.26 10.59 0.86
C THR A 60 4.19 9.54 1.03
N ASP A 61 4.10 8.56 0.13
CA ASP A 61 2.95 7.68 0.05
C ASP A 61 3.10 6.45 0.94
N VAL A 62 1.94 5.92 1.36
CA VAL A 62 1.84 4.78 2.27
C VAL A 62 0.98 3.69 1.64
N LEU A 63 1.50 2.47 1.67
CA LEU A 63 0.78 1.25 1.35
C LEU A 63 0.25 0.68 2.68
N ALA A 64 -1.06 0.75 2.89
CA ALA A 64 -1.72 0.28 4.10
C ALA A 64 -2.37 -1.08 3.87
N PHE A 65 -2.16 -2.03 4.77
CA PHE A 65 -2.64 -3.40 4.64
C PHE A 65 -3.50 -3.78 5.84
N GLU A 66 -4.67 -4.32 5.57
CA GLU A 66 -5.51 -4.86 6.63
C GLU A 66 -4.96 -6.20 7.13
N ARG A 67 -4.59 -6.21 8.40
CA ARG A 67 -3.82 -7.30 9.01
C ARG A 67 -4.53 -8.65 8.99
N SER A 68 -5.84 -8.69 9.24
CA SER A 68 -6.61 -9.94 9.25
C SER A 68 -6.80 -10.52 7.84
N VAL A 69 -6.94 -9.68 6.82
CA VAL A 69 -6.99 -10.11 5.42
C VAL A 69 -5.66 -10.68 4.93
N PHE A 70 -4.54 -10.07 5.30
CA PHE A 70 -3.21 -10.48 4.84
C PHE A 70 -2.47 -11.42 5.80
N ASN A 71 -3.11 -11.86 6.90
CA ASN A 71 -2.52 -12.71 7.93
C ASN A 71 -1.14 -12.21 8.42
N MET A 72 -0.99 -10.89 8.54
CA MET A 72 0.26 -10.27 8.97
C MET A 72 0.26 -9.99 10.48
N GLY A 73 1.46 -9.95 11.07
CA GLY A 73 1.68 -9.65 12.50
C GLY A 73 1.19 -8.26 12.94
N THR A 74 1.58 -7.80 14.13
CA THR A 74 1.15 -6.49 14.69
C THR A 74 1.97 -5.30 14.24
N THR A 75 3.17 -5.55 13.76
CA THR A 75 4.15 -4.52 13.44
C THR A 75 4.72 -4.79 12.06
N ILE A 76 5.06 -3.73 11.33
CA ILE A 76 5.92 -3.85 10.16
C ILE A 76 7.34 -4.12 10.66
N SER A 77 7.94 -5.19 10.14
CA SER A 77 9.36 -5.46 10.26
C SER A 77 9.94 -5.44 8.86
N PHE A 78 10.71 -4.39 8.61
CA PHE A 78 11.08 -3.95 7.27
C PHE A 78 12.55 -4.22 6.97
N ALA A 79 12.83 -4.63 5.74
CA ALA A 79 14.18 -4.65 5.19
C ALA A 79 14.20 -4.08 3.77
N ASN A 80 15.28 -3.39 3.42
CA ASN A 80 15.55 -2.90 2.07
C ASN A 80 16.99 -3.21 1.70
N GLY A 81 17.20 -3.96 0.62
CA GLY A 81 18.55 -4.30 0.20
C GLY A 81 18.63 -5.39 -0.86
N LEU A 82 19.86 -5.76 -1.20
CA LEU A 82 20.17 -6.92 -2.03
C LEU A 82 19.72 -8.20 -1.32
N ALA A 83 19.39 -9.25 -2.08
CA ALA A 83 18.94 -10.53 -1.53
C ALA A 83 19.86 -11.06 -0.41
N SER A 84 21.18 -10.98 -0.60
CA SER A 84 22.18 -11.45 0.38
C SER A 84 22.29 -10.61 1.65
N ALA A 85 21.74 -9.39 1.65
CA ALA A 85 21.76 -8.46 2.77
C ALA A 85 20.43 -8.46 3.56
N ILE A 86 19.40 -9.17 3.08
CA ILE A 86 18.12 -9.27 3.78
C ILE A 86 18.30 -10.11 5.07
N PRO A 87 17.85 -9.62 6.25
CA PRO A 87 17.87 -10.41 7.49
C PRO A 87 17.12 -11.74 7.34
N SER A 88 17.63 -12.80 7.96
CA SER A 88 17.08 -14.15 7.80
C SER A 88 15.80 -14.43 8.60
N THR A 89 15.38 -13.53 9.50
CA THR A 89 14.23 -13.77 10.37
C THR A 89 13.44 -12.50 10.68
N GLY A 90 12.15 -12.68 10.92
CA GLY A 90 11.30 -11.68 11.56
C GLY A 90 10.86 -10.56 10.63
N LEU A 91 10.97 -10.72 9.32
CA LEU A 91 10.53 -9.75 8.31
C LEU A 91 9.12 -10.04 7.83
N ASN A 92 8.39 -8.98 7.49
CA ASN A 92 7.10 -9.09 6.81
C ASN A 92 6.87 -8.02 5.74
N ALA A 93 7.84 -7.10 5.54
CA ALA A 93 7.89 -6.19 4.42
C ALA A 93 9.33 -6.10 3.91
N VAL A 94 9.54 -6.36 2.62
CA VAL A 94 10.87 -6.36 2.01
C VAL A 94 10.89 -5.54 0.72
N VAL A 95 11.88 -4.69 0.53
CA VAL A 95 12.19 -4.08 -0.77
C VAL A 95 13.46 -4.75 -1.29
N LEU A 96 13.30 -5.50 -2.38
CA LEU A 96 14.38 -6.29 -2.97
C LEU A 96 15.09 -5.48 -4.05
N GLN A 97 16.37 -5.17 -3.82
CA GLN A 97 17.24 -4.45 -4.76
C GLN A 97 18.02 -5.38 -5.71
N SER A 98 17.76 -6.69 -5.66
CA SER A 98 18.20 -7.63 -6.69
C SER A 98 17.28 -7.51 -7.90
N PHE A 99 17.83 -7.24 -9.07
CA PHE A 99 17.06 -7.02 -10.30
C PHE A 99 17.23 -8.13 -11.34
N ASP A 100 17.96 -9.17 -10.96
CA ASP A 100 18.34 -10.34 -11.73
C ASP A 100 18.69 -11.46 -10.71
N ASN A 101 18.49 -12.72 -11.11
CA ASN A 101 18.75 -13.89 -10.28
C ASN A 101 19.73 -14.90 -10.92
N ASP A 102 20.13 -14.73 -12.17
CA ASP A 102 20.96 -15.72 -12.88
C ASP A 102 22.09 -15.11 -13.71
N GLY A 103 22.19 -13.79 -13.80
CA GLY A 103 23.25 -13.11 -14.55
C GLY A 103 22.95 -12.99 -16.05
N ASP A 104 21.78 -13.44 -16.50
CA ASP A 104 21.36 -13.38 -17.90
C ASP A 104 20.32 -12.26 -18.10
N SER A 105 20.71 -11.23 -18.86
CA SER A 105 19.78 -10.13 -19.15
C SER A 105 18.65 -10.52 -20.12
N GLY A 106 18.73 -11.71 -20.74
CA GLY A 106 17.71 -12.29 -21.59
C GLY A 106 16.58 -13.00 -20.84
N THR A 107 16.76 -13.34 -19.57
CA THR A 107 15.74 -14.00 -18.73
C THR A 107 14.95 -12.95 -17.93
N PRO A 108 13.61 -12.88 -18.09
CA PRO A 108 12.82 -11.96 -17.29
C PRO A 108 12.83 -12.31 -15.80
N PHE A 109 13.14 -11.32 -14.97
CA PHE A 109 13.08 -11.40 -13.52
C PHE A 109 11.64 -11.10 -13.04
N GLY A 110 10.92 -12.16 -12.68
CA GLY A 110 9.51 -12.12 -12.27
C GLY A 110 9.29 -12.26 -10.76
N ALA A 111 8.02 -12.26 -10.36
CA ALA A 111 7.63 -12.37 -8.94
C ALA A 111 8.08 -13.69 -8.31
N GLY A 112 8.03 -14.80 -9.08
CA GLY A 112 8.52 -16.09 -8.63
C GLY A 112 10.02 -16.11 -8.39
N ASN A 113 10.81 -15.50 -9.29
CA ASN A 113 12.26 -15.37 -9.13
C ASN A 113 12.60 -14.54 -7.87
N ALA A 114 11.95 -13.39 -7.69
CA ALA A 114 12.13 -12.55 -6.51
C ALA A 114 11.77 -13.31 -5.21
N ALA A 115 10.64 -14.02 -5.20
CA ALA A 115 10.24 -14.83 -4.06
C ALA A 115 11.23 -15.99 -3.77
N ASN A 116 11.85 -16.57 -4.80
CA ASN A 116 12.89 -17.59 -4.59
C ASN A 116 14.14 -17.01 -3.92
N LEU A 117 14.57 -15.81 -4.31
CA LEU A 117 15.70 -15.13 -3.66
C LEU A 117 15.40 -14.82 -2.19
N LEU A 118 14.17 -14.39 -1.89
CA LEU A 118 13.73 -14.12 -0.52
C LEU A 118 13.64 -15.40 0.31
N ALA A 119 13.01 -16.46 -0.22
CA ALA A 119 12.87 -17.74 0.48
C ALA A 119 14.21 -18.45 0.71
N ALA A 120 15.22 -18.19 -0.12
CA ALA A 120 16.59 -18.68 0.12
C ALA A 120 17.28 -17.99 1.31
N GLN A 121 16.84 -16.78 1.68
CA GLN A 121 17.46 -15.95 2.72
C GLN A 121 16.64 -15.94 4.01
N ILE A 122 15.31 -15.83 3.92
CA ILE A 122 14.39 -15.75 5.06
C ILE A 122 14.01 -17.15 5.49
N THR A 123 14.21 -17.45 6.77
CA THR A 123 14.03 -18.77 7.39
C THR A 123 12.86 -18.82 8.36
N SER A 124 12.35 -17.66 8.79
CA SER A 124 11.18 -17.60 9.66
C SER A 124 9.89 -17.67 8.83
N PRO A 125 9.02 -18.67 9.06
CA PRO A 125 7.73 -18.76 8.38
C PRO A 125 6.86 -17.54 8.65
N GLY A 126 6.18 -17.06 7.61
CA GLY A 126 5.18 -16.01 7.78
C GLY A 126 4.83 -15.26 6.50
N ALA A 127 3.56 -14.89 6.41
CA ALA A 127 3.05 -14.06 5.35
C ALA A 127 3.71 -12.69 5.34
N GLY A 128 3.87 -12.11 4.15
CA GLY A 128 4.53 -10.82 4.02
C GLY A 128 4.45 -10.23 2.64
N LEU A 129 5.01 -9.03 2.54
CA LEU A 129 4.98 -8.20 1.36
C LEU A 129 6.38 -8.05 0.81
N PHE A 130 6.50 -7.96 -0.51
CA PHE A 130 7.73 -7.50 -1.10
C PHE A 130 7.51 -6.60 -2.32
N VAL A 131 8.41 -5.64 -2.48
CA VAL A 131 8.55 -4.82 -3.69
C VAL A 131 9.77 -5.31 -4.44
N TYR A 132 9.62 -5.56 -5.74
CA TYR A 132 10.72 -5.96 -6.62
C TYR A 132 10.59 -5.24 -7.96
N PHE A 133 11.71 -5.11 -8.69
CA PHE A 133 11.68 -4.59 -10.06
C PHE A 133 11.46 -5.73 -11.05
N ASN A 134 10.41 -5.68 -11.84
CA ASN A 134 10.15 -6.66 -12.89
C ASN A 134 10.91 -6.28 -14.18
N SER A 135 11.93 -7.04 -14.55
CA SER A 135 12.75 -6.68 -15.73
C SER A 135 12.01 -6.88 -17.06
N GLY A 136 11.09 -7.84 -17.16
CA GLY A 136 10.31 -8.08 -18.39
C GLY A 136 9.28 -7.00 -18.69
N LEU A 137 8.89 -6.21 -17.70
CA LEU A 137 7.93 -5.10 -17.82
C LEU A 137 8.54 -3.74 -17.59
N ASP A 138 9.81 -3.73 -17.20
CA ASP A 138 10.59 -2.56 -16.87
C ASP A 138 9.94 -1.63 -15.82
N LEU A 139 9.34 -2.21 -14.77
CA LEU A 139 8.69 -1.46 -13.68
C LEU A 139 8.71 -2.19 -12.34
N ALA A 140 8.51 -1.44 -11.26
CA ALA A 140 8.36 -1.98 -9.91
C ALA A 140 6.96 -2.57 -9.67
N ARG A 141 6.91 -3.65 -8.88
CA ARG A 141 5.67 -4.32 -8.46
C ARG A 141 5.65 -4.58 -6.96
N LEU A 142 4.48 -4.43 -6.37
CA LEU A 142 4.16 -4.86 -5.02
C LEU A 142 3.52 -6.25 -5.07
N VAL A 143 4.01 -7.17 -4.23
CA VAL A 143 3.54 -8.54 -4.17
C VAL A 143 3.29 -8.94 -2.71
N TYR A 144 2.24 -9.71 -2.49
CA TYR A 144 2.00 -10.43 -1.25
C TYR A 144 2.38 -11.90 -1.43
N SER A 145 3.07 -12.47 -0.42
CA SER A 145 3.32 -13.90 -0.28
C SER A 145 2.59 -14.44 0.94
N THR A 146 2.03 -15.65 0.81
CA THR A 146 1.48 -16.40 1.95
C THR A 146 2.55 -16.83 2.94
N ASP A 147 3.79 -17.01 2.48
CA ASP A 147 4.97 -17.23 3.32
C ASP A 147 6.23 -16.69 2.60
N LEU A 148 7.00 -15.78 3.22
CA LEU A 148 8.23 -15.24 2.63
C LEU A 148 9.41 -16.22 2.66
N SER A 149 9.35 -17.24 3.52
CA SER A 149 10.40 -18.26 3.67
C SER A 149 10.22 -19.48 2.77
N ASP A 150 9.07 -19.60 2.10
CA ASP A 150 8.71 -20.77 1.29
C ASP A 150 8.77 -20.45 -0.22
N ASN A 151 9.63 -21.17 -0.94
CA ASN A 151 9.80 -21.02 -2.38
C ASN A 151 8.62 -21.62 -3.20
N THR A 152 7.65 -22.23 -2.54
CA THR A 152 6.40 -22.73 -3.13
C THR A 152 5.16 -21.94 -2.72
N ALA A 153 5.31 -20.96 -1.83
CA ALA A 153 4.20 -20.11 -1.39
C ALA A 153 3.50 -19.40 -2.55
N ASP A 154 2.18 -19.30 -2.45
CA ASP A 154 1.33 -18.58 -3.39
C ASP A 154 1.54 -17.08 -3.29
N LEU A 155 1.55 -16.43 -4.45
CA LEU A 155 1.83 -15.01 -4.62
C LEU A 155 0.64 -14.27 -5.22
N LYS A 156 0.37 -13.08 -4.72
CA LYS A 156 -0.56 -12.12 -5.35
C LYS A 156 0.19 -10.84 -5.71
N VAL A 157 0.20 -10.47 -6.99
CA VAL A 157 0.65 -9.14 -7.40
C VAL A 157 -0.46 -8.14 -7.05
N LEU A 158 -0.14 -7.20 -6.15
CA LEU A 158 -1.11 -6.25 -5.60
C LEU A 158 -1.14 -4.93 -6.36
N ALA A 159 -0.01 -4.50 -6.94
CA ALA A 159 0.06 -3.28 -7.73
C ALA A 159 1.27 -3.27 -8.68
N ARG A 160 1.14 -2.49 -9.76
CA ARG A 160 2.24 -2.06 -10.62
C ARG A 160 2.49 -0.57 -10.42
N PHE A 161 3.73 -0.19 -10.12
CA PHE A 161 4.10 1.21 -9.94
C PHE A 161 4.51 1.83 -11.27
N THR A 162 3.56 2.50 -11.94
CA THR A 162 3.75 2.96 -13.34
C THR A 162 4.71 4.15 -13.46
N ASN A 163 5.01 4.83 -12.37
CA ASN A 163 5.99 5.92 -12.29
C ASN A 163 7.36 5.47 -11.76
N LEU A 164 7.54 4.19 -11.43
CA LEU A 164 8.80 3.59 -10.99
C LEU A 164 9.28 2.58 -12.05
N SER A 165 9.50 3.09 -13.26
CA SER A 165 9.94 2.32 -14.44
C SER A 165 11.37 2.66 -14.85
N GLY A 166 11.98 1.77 -15.63
CA GLY A 166 13.33 1.94 -16.17
C GLY A 166 14.41 2.11 -15.11
N GLN A 167 15.54 2.69 -15.53
CA GLN A 167 16.69 2.91 -14.66
C GLN A 167 16.35 3.82 -13.47
N SER A 168 15.59 4.90 -13.69
CA SER A 168 15.14 5.78 -12.60
C SER A 168 14.30 5.03 -11.56
N GLY A 169 13.48 4.07 -11.99
CA GLY A 169 12.72 3.21 -11.10
C GLY A 169 13.64 2.35 -10.23
N ARG A 170 14.67 1.73 -10.82
CA ARG A 170 15.67 0.93 -10.10
C ARG A 170 16.49 1.77 -9.10
N ASP A 171 16.93 2.95 -9.53
CA ASP A 171 17.71 3.89 -8.71
C ASP A 171 16.91 4.42 -7.50
N ALA A 172 15.58 4.36 -7.56
CA ALA A 172 14.70 4.79 -6.48
C ALA A 172 14.48 3.74 -5.37
N PHE A 173 14.83 2.46 -5.60
CA PHE A 173 14.60 1.38 -4.61
C PHE A 173 15.26 1.63 -3.24
N PRO A 174 16.51 2.13 -3.17
CA PRO A 174 17.13 2.48 -1.89
C PRO A 174 16.36 3.51 -1.07
N SER A 175 15.50 4.30 -1.68
CA SER A 175 14.73 5.36 -1.01
C SER A 175 13.50 4.84 -0.27
N PHE A 176 13.08 3.57 -0.47
CA PHE A 176 11.99 3.00 0.31
C PHE A 176 12.38 2.83 1.78
N THR A 177 11.46 3.14 2.66
CA THR A 177 11.61 3.02 4.11
C THR A 177 10.42 2.27 4.72
N SER A 178 10.49 1.98 6.02
CA SER A 178 9.37 1.42 6.76
C SER A 178 8.13 2.32 6.74
N ASP A 179 8.31 3.64 6.59
CA ASP A 179 7.20 4.61 6.61
C ASP A 179 6.28 4.47 5.37
N ASN A 180 6.76 3.81 4.32
CA ASN A 180 5.95 3.47 3.14
C ASN A 180 4.96 2.34 3.40
N PHE A 181 5.03 1.66 4.55
CA PHE A 181 4.20 0.49 4.86
C PHE A 181 3.46 0.69 6.19
N ALA A 182 2.17 0.42 6.18
CA ALA A 182 1.35 0.47 7.39
C ALA A 182 0.49 -0.78 7.52
N LEU A 183 0.34 -1.26 8.75
CA LEU A 183 -0.60 -2.30 9.10
C LEU A 183 -1.80 -1.67 9.80
N VAL A 184 -3.00 -1.92 9.28
CA VAL A 184 -4.25 -1.38 9.82
C VAL A 184 -5.17 -2.49 10.31
N THR A 185 -5.92 -2.20 11.36
CA THR A 185 -6.99 -3.05 11.87
C THR A 185 -8.32 -2.39 11.48
N THR A 186 -8.76 -2.50 10.23
CA THR A 186 -10.03 -1.84 9.88
C THR A 186 -11.21 -2.66 10.39
N VAL A 187 -11.96 -2.14 11.38
CA VAL A 187 -13.43 -2.32 11.55
C VAL A 187 -13.91 -1.14 12.43
N PRO A 188 -14.80 -0.23 12.00
CA PRO A 188 -16.18 -0.52 11.54
C PRO A 188 -16.55 0.06 10.17
N GLU A 189 -17.40 -0.65 9.44
CA GLU A 189 -18.01 -0.11 8.22
C GLU A 189 -18.87 1.13 8.56
N PRO A 190 -18.69 2.27 7.85
CA PRO A 190 -19.51 3.47 8.05
C PRO A 190 -21.01 3.19 7.88
N SER A 191 -21.34 2.24 7.00
CA SER A 191 -22.70 1.76 6.72
C SER A 191 -23.34 1.09 7.94
N SER A 192 -22.61 0.29 8.71
CA SER A 192 -23.17 -0.39 9.88
C SER A 192 -23.53 0.60 10.99
N MET A 193 -22.70 1.63 11.21
CA MET A 193 -22.99 2.67 12.19
C MET A 193 -24.12 3.59 11.74
N LEU A 194 -24.14 3.98 10.46
CA LEU A 194 -25.24 4.78 9.90
C LEU A 194 -26.57 4.02 9.97
N MET A 195 -26.59 2.73 9.61
CA MET A 195 -27.80 1.90 9.69
C MET A 195 -28.24 1.64 11.12
N ALA A 196 -27.31 1.44 12.06
CA ALA A 196 -27.64 1.34 13.49
C ALA A 196 -28.22 2.66 14.04
N ALA A 197 -27.64 3.81 13.65
CA ALA A 197 -28.14 5.13 14.03
C ALA A 197 -29.52 5.45 13.42
N LEU A 198 -29.74 5.08 12.16
CA LEU A 198 -31.03 5.20 11.49
C LEU A 198 -32.08 4.26 12.09
N GLY A 199 -31.72 3.04 12.47
CA GLY A 199 -32.61 2.12 13.17
C GLY A 199 -33.08 2.64 14.53
N LEU A 200 -32.17 3.23 15.32
CA LEU A 200 -32.50 3.83 16.62
C LEU A 200 -33.42 5.05 16.51
N THR A 201 -33.18 5.92 15.54
CA THR A 201 -34.03 7.11 15.31
C THR A 201 -35.43 6.72 14.83
N ALA A 202 -35.57 5.70 13.98
CA ALA A 202 -36.87 5.19 13.56
C ALA A 202 -37.70 4.64 14.74
N LEU A 203 -37.07 3.89 15.67
CA LEU A 203 -37.73 3.35 16.86
C LEU A 203 -38.22 4.45 17.82
N LEU A 204 -37.44 5.53 17.99
CA LEU A 204 -37.83 6.68 18.81
C LEU A 204 -38.95 7.50 18.16
N GLY A 205 -38.92 7.69 16.84
CA GLY A 205 -39.96 8.37 16.08
C GLY A 205 -41.33 7.69 16.18
N VAL A 206 -41.37 6.36 16.09
CA VAL A 206 -42.63 5.59 16.18
C VAL A 206 -43.27 5.70 17.58
N ARG A 207 -42.48 5.80 18.66
CA ARG A 207 -43.02 5.99 20.02
C ARG A 207 -43.68 7.36 20.21
N LEU A 208 -43.09 8.42 19.66
CA LEU A 208 -43.63 9.77 19.77
C LEU A 208 -44.95 9.93 19.00
N VAL A 209 -45.06 9.33 17.81
CA VAL A 209 -46.29 9.37 17.00
C VAL A 209 -47.44 8.60 17.67
N ARG A 210 -47.15 7.48 18.35
CA ARG A 210 -48.17 6.70 19.08
C ARG A 210 -48.66 7.41 20.35
N GLY A 211 -47.78 8.10 21.08
CA GLY A 211 -48.15 8.84 22.30
C GLY A 211 -49.13 10.00 22.02
N ASN A 212 -48.96 10.70 20.89
CA ASN A 212 -49.83 11.83 20.54
C ASN A 212 -51.24 11.43 20.05
N ARG A 213 -51.44 10.18 19.61
CA ARG A 213 -52.79 9.67 19.27
C ARG A 213 -53.61 9.29 20.49
N ALA A 214 -52.98 8.87 21.59
CA ALA A 214 -53.68 8.50 22.82
C ALA A 214 -54.21 9.71 23.61
N ARG A 215 -53.61 10.91 23.44
CA ARG A 215 -54.06 12.15 24.10
C ARG A 215 -55.17 12.93 23.37
N ARG A 216 -55.58 12.47 22.18
CA ARG A 216 -56.62 13.12 21.35
C ARG A 216 -57.95 12.36 21.34
N ARG A 217 -58.11 11.38 22.22
CA ARG A 217 -59.39 10.73 22.53
C ARG A 217 -59.71 11.02 23.98
#